data_AF-A0AAJ5X1K6-F1
#
_entry.id   AF-A0AAJ5X1K6-F1
#
_cell.length_a   1.000
_cell.length_b   1.000
_cell.length_c   1.000
_cell.angle_alpha   90.00
_cell.angle_beta   90.00
_cell.angle_gamma   90.00
#
_symmetry.space_group_name_H-M   'P 1'
#
loop_
_entity.id
_entity.type
_entity.pdbx_description
1 polymer ?
#
loop_
_entity_poly.entity_id
_entity_poly.type
_entity_poly.pdbx_seq_one_letter_code
_entity_poly.pdbx_strand_id
1 'polypeptide(L)'
;MNQNTIRMALAAIAAFYVVIGGLWAINYFPLKNFYHQIEVKDAITKNLGYPAAFRSAEYKAAEEAQATYALSHPDILVTEGRVAFYRSLLIWGTVAIGVGSGVLFLMRGRGIQAAKGAAQ
;
A
#
# COMPACT_ATOMS: atom_id res chain seq x y z
N MET A 1 -13.42 -30.66 1.57
CA MET A 1 -13.28 -29.49 0.67
C MET A 1 -12.39 -29.90 -0.50
N ASN A 2 -12.84 -29.70 -1.74
CA ASN A 2 -12.08 -30.14 -2.92
C ASN A 2 -10.80 -29.29 -3.08
N GLN A 3 -9.69 -29.91 -3.47
CA GLN A 3 -8.38 -29.26 -3.65
C GLN A 3 -8.46 -28.11 -4.67
N ASN A 4 -9.32 -28.23 -5.68
CA ASN A 4 -9.58 -27.17 -6.66
C ASN A 4 -10.18 -25.90 -6.02
N THR A 5 -11.07 -26.06 -5.04
CA THR A 5 -11.67 -24.92 -4.32
C THR A 5 -10.63 -24.15 -3.51
N ILE A 6 -9.71 -24.86 -2.85
CA ILE A 6 -8.61 -24.24 -2.10
C ILE A 6 -7.68 -23.45 -3.04
N ARG A 7 -7.33 -24.04 -4.19
CA ARG A 7 -6.48 -23.38 -5.19
C ARG A 7 -7.13 -22.12 -5.75
N MET A 8 -8.42 -22.16 -6.08
CA MET A 8 -9.14 -20.97 -6.54
C MET A 8 -9.20 -19.88 -5.48
N ALA A 9 -9.43 -20.24 -4.21
CA ALA A 9 -9.44 -19.27 -3.11
C ALA A 9 -8.05 -18.60 -2.93
N LEU A 10 -6.97 -19.39 -2.96
CA LEU A 10 -5.61 -18.86 -2.88
C LEU A 10 -5.26 -17.96 -4.08
N ALA A 11 -5.67 -18.36 -5.28
CA ALA A 11 -5.46 -17.56 -6.49
C ALA A 11 -6.21 -16.21 -6.41
N ALA A 12 -7.44 -16.20 -5.89
CA ALA A 12 -8.20 -14.96 -5.70
C ALA A 12 -7.53 -14.03 -4.68
N ILE A 13 -7.01 -14.57 -3.58
CA ILE A 13 -6.25 -13.80 -2.58
C ILE A 13 -4.99 -13.20 -3.22
N ALA A 14 -4.21 -14.01 -3.94
CA ALA A 14 -3.00 -13.53 -4.61
C ALA A 14 -3.32 -12.42 -5.62
N ALA A 15 -4.35 -12.61 -6.45
CA ALA A 15 -4.79 -11.61 -7.42
C ALA A 15 -5.21 -10.30 -6.73
N PHE A 16 -5.94 -10.38 -5.61
CA PHE A 16 -6.32 -9.20 -4.84
C PHE A 16 -5.09 -8.39 -4.39
N TYR A 17 -4.09 -9.04 -3.78
CA TYR A 17 -2.89 -8.33 -3.30
C TYR A 17 -2.03 -7.79 -4.45
N VAL A 18 -1.92 -8.51 -5.56
CA VAL A 18 -1.16 -8.04 -6.73
C VAL A 18 -1.83 -6.80 -7.34
N VAL A 19 -3.15 -6.83 -7.53
CA VAL A 19 -3.88 -5.71 -8.15
C VAL A 19 -3.89 -4.50 -7.23
N ILE A 20 -4.31 -4.65 -5.98
CA ILE A 20 -4.42 -3.52 -5.05
C ILE A 20 -3.03 -3.03 -4.63
N GLY A 21 -2.07 -3.93 -4.43
CA GLY A 21 -0.67 -3.57 -4.14
C GLY A 21 -0.02 -2.83 -5.31
N GLY A 22 -0.28 -3.26 -6.55
CA GLY A 22 0.18 -2.57 -7.75
C GLY A 22 -0.42 -1.16 -7.88
N LEU A 23 -1.75 -1.03 -7.71
CA LEU A 23 -2.42 0.27 -7.71
C LEU A 23 -1.91 1.19 -6.60
N TRP A 24 -1.68 0.65 -5.40
CA TRP A 24 -1.05 1.40 -4.32
C TRP A 24 0.35 1.87 -4.70
N ALA A 25 1.21 0.98 -5.21
CA ALA A 25 2.59 1.27 -5.56
C ALA A 25 2.71 2.37 -6.64
N ILE A 26 1.90 2.28 -7.70
CA ILE A 26 1.90 3.26 -8.81
C ILE A 26 1.58 4.67 -8.32
N ASN A 27 0.75 4.83 -7.29
CA ASN A 27 0.42 6.13 -6.73
C ASN A 27 1.39 6.55 -5.61
N TYR A 28 1.84 5.60 -4.79
CA TYR A 28 2.65 5.86 -3.61
C TYR A 28 4.09 6.28 -3.95
N PHE A 29 4.76 5.57 -4.86
CA PHE A 29 6.18 5.86 -5.15
C PHE A 29 6.39 7.25 -5.75
N PRO A 30 5.61 7.68 -6.77
CA PRO A 30 5.75 9.03 -7.32
C PRO A 30 5.44 10.12 -6.28
N LEU A 31 4.38 9.93 -5.48
CA LEU A 31 4.00 10.86 -4.42
C LEU A 31 5.10 10.98 -3.34
N LYS A 32 5.69 9.85 -2.94
CA LYS A 32 6.81 9.85 -1.98
C LYS A 32 8.03 10.56 -2.56
N ASN A 33 8.33 10.35 -3.83
CA ASN A 33 9.44 11.03 -4.50
C ASN A 33 9.19 12.55 -4.53
N PHE A 34 7.97 12.99 -4.83
CA PHE A 34 7.60 14.41 -4.80
C PHE A 34 7.87 15.03 -3.41
N TYR A 35 7.44 14.37 -2.33
CA TYR A 35 7.71 14.83 -0.96
C TYR A 35 9.19 14.86 -0.62
N HIS A 36 9.94 13.86 -1.07
CA HIS A 36 11.38 13.85 -0.88
C HIS A 36 12.07 15.05 -1.55
N GLN A 37 11.62 15.47 -2.74
CA GLN A 37 12.16 16.68 -3.39
C GLN A 37 11.86 17.95 -2.58
N ILE A 38 10.74 18.00 -1.85
CA ILE A 38 10.43 19.13 -0.95
C ILE A 38 11.44 19.16 0.20
N GLU A 39 11.70 18.01 0.82
CA GLU A 39 12.70 17.89 1.90
C GLU A 39 14.10 18.27 1.43
N VAL A 40 14.50 17.86 0.22
CA VAL A 40 15.78 18.25 -0.39
C VAL A 40 15.87 19.76 -0.55
N LYS A 41 14.83 20.41 -1.10
CA LYS A 41 14.80 21.88 -1.26
C LYS A 41 14.87 22.60 0.08
N ASP A 42 14.17 22.10 1.10
CA ASP A 42 14.21 22.67 2.45
C ASP A 42 15.60 22.53 3.08
N ALA A 43 16.21 21.34 2.98
CA ALA A 43 17.56 21.10 3.48
C ALA A 43 18.62 21.99 2.80
N ILE A 44 18.55 22.14 1.48
CA ILE A 44 19.44 23.04 0.72
C ILE A 44 19.24 24.50 1.16
N THR A 45 17.99 24.92 1.33
CA THR A 45 17.65 26.28 1.79
C THR A 45 18.19 26.54 3.19
N LYS A 46 18.06 25.56 4.09
CA LYS A 46 18.58 25.63 5.45
C LYS A 46 20.11 25.67 5.51
N ASN A 47 20.80 24.95 4.63
CA ASN A 47 22.26 24.84 4.64
C ASN A 47 22.96 26.03 3.96
N LEU A 48 22.46 26.47 2.80
CA LEU A 48 23.09 27.53 2.01
C LEU A 48 22.51 28.92 2.31
N GLY A 49 21.32 28.98 2.88
CA GLY A 49 20.59 30.23 3.08
C GLY A 49 20.10 30.86 1.77
N TYR A 50 19.22 31.84 1.92
CA TYR A 50 18.76 32.65 0.79
C TYR A 50 19.80 33.74 0.46
N PRO A 51 20.14 34.01 -0.82
CA PRO A 51 19.60 33.45 -2.07
C PRO A 51 20.43 32.30 -2.68
N ALA A 52 21.52 31.88 -2.03
CA ALA A 52 22.47 30.91 -2.59
C ALA A 52 21.79 29.55 -2.89
N ALA A 53 20.85 29.12 -2.06
CA ALA A 53 20.08 27.90 -2.26
C ALA A 53 19.35 27.85 -3.61
N PHE A 54 18.67 28.94 -4.02
CA PHE A 54 17.91 29.00 -5.28
C PHE A 54 18.79 29.00 -6.53
N ARG A 55 20.07 29.35 -6.38
CA ARG A 55 21.04 29.31 -7.48
C ARG A 55 21.72 27.95 -7.60
N SER A 56 21.59 27.07 -6.60
CA SER A 56 22.23 25.77 -6.63
C SER A 56 21.61 24.87 -7.71
N ALA A 57 22.45 24.06 -8.35
CA ALA A 57 22.00 23.11 -9.36
C ALA A 57 21.06 22.05 -8.76
N GLU A 58 21.31 21.66 -7.51
CA GLU A 58 20.51 20.68 -6.77
C GLU A 58 19.10 21.18 -6.49
N TYR A 59 18.94 22.47 -6.13
CA TYR A 59 17.62 23.06 -5.91
C TYR A 59 16.79 23.06 -7.19
N LYS A 60 17.41 23.45 -8.31
CA LYS A 60 16.77 23.47 -9.63
C LYS A 60 16.37 22.07 -10.10
N ALA A 61 17.24 21.08 -9.91
CA ALA A 61 16.94 19.69 -10.25
C ALA A 61 15.74 19.15 -9.43
N ALA A 62 15.68 19.48 -8.14
CA ALA A 62 14.55 19.10 -7.28
C ALA A 62 13.25 19.81 -7.70
N GLU A 63 13.33 21.07 -8.12
CA GLU A 63 12.20 21.84 -8.65
C GLU A 63 11.67 21.28 -9.98
N GLU A 64 12.55 20.93 -10.91
CA GLU A 64 12.17 20.28 -12.19
C GLU A 64 11.50 18.93 -11.96
N ALA A 65 11.99 18.15 -11.00
CA ALA A 65 11.37 16.88 -10.61
C ALA A 65 9.96 17.08 -10.02
N GLN A 66 9.74 18.12 -9.22
CA GLN A 66 8.41 18.49 -8.72
C GLN A 66 7.47 18.94 -9.85
N ALA A 67 7.97 19.77 -10.78
CA ALA A 67 7.19 20.22 -11.92
C ALA A 67 6.78 19.05 -12.81
N THR A 68 7.70 18.10 -13.03
CA THR A 68 7.42 16.87 -13.79
C THR A 68 6.31 16.06 -13.13
N TYR A 69 6.33 15.92 -11.81
CA TYR A 69 5.24 15.26 -11.08
C TYR A 69 3.90 15.99 -11.28
N ALA A 70 3.87 17.31 -11.09
CA ALA A 70 2.65 18.11 -11.21
C ALA A 70 2.03 18.06 -12.62
N LEU A 71 2.83 17.87 -13.66
CA LEU A 71 2.36 17.75 -15.06
C LEU A 71 1.90 16.33 -15.42
N SER A 72 2.42 15.30 -14.75
CA SER A 72 2.21 13.89 -15.12
C SER A 72 1.23 13.15 -14.20
N HIS A 73 0.93 13.69 -13.03
CA HIS A 73 0.08 13.06 -12.03
C HIS A 73 -1.17 13.89 -11.74
N PRO A 74 -2.26 13.24 -11.28
CA PRO A 74 -3.42 13.96 -10.75
C PRO A 74 -3.02 14.82 -9.55
N ASP A 75 -3.92 15.72 -9.15
CA ASP A 75 -3.78 16.52 -7.94
C ASP A 75 -3.27 15.68 -6.75
N ILE A 76 -2.37 16.27 -5.96
CA ILE A 76 -1.72 15.62 -4.81
C ILE A 76 -2.78 15.06 -3.84
N LEU A 77 -3.84 15.82 -3.55
CA LEU A 77 -4.90 15.41 -2.63
C LEU A 77 -5.66 14.19 -3.15
N VAL A 78 -5.87 14.12 -4.46
CA VAL A 78 -6.51 12.97 -5.11
C VAL A 78 -5.60 11.74 -5.02
N THR A 79 -4.30 11.92 -5.27
CA THR A 79 -3.32 10.84 -5.21
C THR A 79 -3.15 10.31 -3.78
N GLU A 80 -3.11 11.20 -2.78
CA GLU A 80 -3.11 10.84 -1.36
C GLU A 80 -4.35 10.05 -0.96
N GLY A 81 -5.54 10.52 -1.36
CA GLY A 81 -6.79 9.83 -1.10
C GLY A 81 -6.78 8.41 -1.68
N ARG A 82 -6.27 8.24 -2.91
CA ARG A 82 -6.11 6.91 -3.54
C ARG A 82 -5.13 6.03 -2.78
N VAL A 83 -3.96 6.55 -2.40
CA VAL A 83 -2.96 5.82 -1.62
C VAL A 83 -3.53 5.36 -0.27
N ALA A 84 -4.22 6.24 0.44
CA ALA A 84 -4.87 5.93 1.72
C ALA A 84 -5.96 4.87 1.55
N PHE A 85 -6.77 5.00 0.50
CA PHE A 85 -7.81 4.03 0.17
C PHE A 85 -7.23 2.64 -0.12
N TYR A 86 -6.27 2.52 -1.04
CA TYR A 86 -5.65 1.22 -1.35
C TYR A 86 -4.91 0.63 -0.13
N ARG A 87 -4.25 1.46 0.67
CA ARG A 87 -3.63 1.01 1.92
C ARG A 87 -4.68 0.44 2.88
N SER A 88 -5.83 1.08 3.02
CA SER A 88 -6.93 0.59 3.85
C SER A 88 -7.44 -0.77 3.35
N LEU A 89 -7.61 -0.94 2.03
CA LEU A 89 -8.02 -2.21 1.43
C LEU A 89 -7.02 -3.33 1.70
N LEU A 90 -5.72 -3.07 1.61
CA LEU A 90 -4.69 -4.07 1.92
C LEU A 90 -4.74 -4.48 3.40
N ILE A 91 -4.92 -3.53 4.31
CA ILE A 91 -5.05 -3.79 5.75
C ILE A 91 -6.30 -4.62 6.03
N TRP A 92 -7.47 -4.15 5.59
CA TRP A 92 -8.73 -4.83 5.82
C TRP A 92 -8.81 -6.18 5.12
N GLY A 93 -8.22 -6.33 3.93
CA GLY A 93 -8.07 -7.62 3.26
C GLY A 93 -7.28 -8.62 4.10
N THR A 94 -6.18 -8.16 4.73
CA THR A 94 -5.37 -8.99 5.63
C THR A 94 -6.14 -9.39 6.88
N VAL A 95 -6.86 -8.44 7.48
CA VAL A 95 -7.72 -8.69 8.64
C VAL A 95 -8.82 -9.70 8.30
N ALA A 96 -9.49 -9.54 7.16
CA ALA A 96 -10.55 -10.45 6.72
C ALA A 96 -10.03 -11.88 6.51
N ILE A 97 -8.85 -12.05 5.93
CA ILE A 97 -8.21 -13.36 5.75
C ILE A 97 -7.85 -13.97 7.12
N GLY A 98 -7.28 -13.18 8.02
CA GLY A 98 -6.91 -13.63 9.37
C GLY A 98 -8.14 -14.09 10.17
N VAL A 99 -9.18 -13.25 10.23
CA VAL A 99 -10.44 -13.55 10.93
C VAL A 99 -11.14 -14.75 10.28
N GLY A 100 -11.28 -14.77 8.95
CA GLY A 100 -11.92 -15.86 8.22
C GLY A 100 -11.21 -17.20 8.42
N SER A 101 -9.88 -17.20 8.41
CA SER A 101 -9.07 -18.39 8.69
C SER A 101 -9.23 -18.88 10.14
N GLY A 102 -9.28 -17.95 11.09
CA GLY A 102 -9.51 -18.26 12.51
C GLY A 102 -10.88 -18.89 12.77
N VAL A 103 -11.94 -18.37 12.16
CA VAL A 103 -13.29 -18.94 12.26
C VAL A 103 -13.32 -20.36 11.67
N LEU A 104 -12.73 -20.57 10.49
CA LEU A 104 -12.66 -21.90 9.88
C LEU A 104 -11.89 -22.91 10.74
N PHE A 105 -10.81 -22.47 11.40
CA PHE A 105 -10.05 -23.30 12.32
C PHE A 105 -10.88 -23.71 13.54
N LEU A 106 -11.58 -22.77 14.17
CA LEU A 106 -12.47 -23.05 15.33
C LEU A 106 -13.62 -23.99 14.96
N MET A 107 -14.24 -23.81 13.79
CA MET A 107 -15.32 -24.68 13.32
C MET A 107 -14.85 -26.11 13.06
N ARG A 108 -13.63 -26.30 12.53
CA ARG A 108 -13.04 -27.64 12.38
C ARG A 108 -12.73 -28.29 13.73
N GLY A 109 -12.23 -27.53 14.71
CA GLY A 109 -11.96 -28.02 16.06
C GLY A 109 -13.22 -28.51 16.78
N ARG A 110 -14.35 -27.78 16.64
CA ARG A 110 -15.66 -28.17 17.20
C ARG A 110 -16.23 -29.44 16.56
N GLY A 111 -16.09 -29.60 15.24
CA GLY A 111 -16.53 -30.83 14.55
C GLY A 111 -15.79 -32.09 15.03
N ILE A 112 -14.49 -31.97 15.34
CA ILE A 112 -13.67 -33.07 15.87
C ILE A 112 -14.08 -33.42 17.31
N GLN A 113 -14.42 -32.43 18.14
CA GLN A 113 -14.92 -32.66 19.51
C GLN A 113 -16.32 -33.30 19.52
N ALA A 114 -17.23 -32.85 18.64
CA ALA A 114 -18.55 -33.46 18.50
C ALA A 114 -18.48 -34.92 18.02
N ALA A 115 -17.57 -35.23 17.09
CA ALA A 115 -17.35 -36.60 16.63
C ALA A 115 -16.74 -37.53 17.70
N LYS A 116 -15.92 -37.00 18.62
CA LYS A 116 -15.39 -37.77 19.76
C LYS A 116 -16.43 -37.99 20.86
N GLY A 117 -17.33 -37.03 21.10
CA GLY A 117 -18.41 -37.16 22.08
C GLY A 117 -19.56 -38.06 21.63
N ALA A 118 -19.77 -38.23 20.33
CA ALA A 118 -20.77 -39.16 19.77
C ALA A 118 -20.27 -40.61 19.61
N ALA A 119 -18.99 -40.87 19.92
CA ALA A 119 -18.34 -42.18 19.83
C ALA A 119 -18.07 -42.83 21.21
N GLN A 120 -18.62 -42.27 22.29
CA GLN A 120 -18.72 -42.86 23.63
C GLN A 120 -20.18 -43.22 23.91
#